data_AF-G3I3P2-F1
#
_entry.id   AF-G3I3P2-F1
#
_cell.length_a   1.000
_cell.length_b   1.000
_cell.length_c   1.000
_cell.angle_alpha   90.00
_cell.angle_beta   90.00
_cell.angle_gamma   90.00
#
_symmetry.space_group_name_H-M   'P 1'
#
loop_
_entity.id
_entity.type
_entity.pdbx_description
1 polymer ?
#
loop_
_entity_poly.entity_id
_entity_poly.type
_entity_poly.pdbx_seq_one_letter_code
_entity_poly.pdbx_strand_id
1 'polypeptide(L)'
;EDLLKAIVNITHSWEEPLKHLLSAVPTLPGASDNMLKSANAVKEKNHILLEGIEAILNKTEDLLKAIVNITHSWEEPLKHLLSAVPTLQGASDNMLKSANAVKERNHILLEGIEAILNRTQVEIEDDAYPDWSGLSDLQSSDEETRLFEFFNLCRCLRRDTHKVDTFLKVLRCRFVYNNECMYYQ
;
A
#
# COMPACT_ATOMS: atom_id res chain seq x y z
N GLU A 1 -13.07 -12.97 5.84
CA GLU A 1 -12.03 -12.89 6.88
C GLU A 1 -10.71 -13.25 6.22
N ASP A 2 -9.72 -12.36 6.28
CA ASP A 2 -8.42 -12.54 5.62
C ASP A 2 -7.71 -13.76 6.22
N LEU A 3 -7.31 -14.72 5.38
CA LEU A 3 -6.61 -15.94 5.80
C LEU A 3 -5.37 -15.62 6.64
N LEU A 4 -4.66 -14.53 6.33
CA LEU A 4 -3.48 -14.12 7.09
C LEU A 4 -3.84 -13.62 8.49
N LYS A 5 -4.92 -12.84 8.65
CA LYS A 5 -5.42 -12.43 9.96
C LYS A 5 -5.92 -13.61 10.78
N ALA A 6 -6.57 -14.58 10.15
CA ALA A 6 -6.97 -15.83 10.80
C ALA A 6 -5.75 -16.60 11.32
N ILE A 7 -4.66 -16.69 10.52
CA ILE A 7 -3.42 -17.34 10.94
C ILE A 7 -2.75 -16.57 12.09
N VAL A 8 -2.73 -15.23 12.08
CA VAL A 8 -2.21 -14.44 13.21
C VAL A 8 -3.00 -14.71 14.49
N ASN A 9 -4.34 -14.67 14.42
CA ASN A 9 -5.20 -14.95 15.57
C ASN A 9 -4.99 -16.36 16.11
N ILE A 10 -4.86 -17.35 15.23
CA ILE A 10 -4.54 -18.73 15.61
C ILE A 10 -3.17 -18.78 16.28
N THR A 11 -2.14 -18.17 15.70
CA THR A 11 -0.77 -18.19 16.25
C THR A 11 -0.69 -17.53 17.63
N HIS A 12 -1.38 -16.39 17.82
CA HIS A 12 -1.53 -15.72 19.11
C HIS A 12 -2.22 -16.60 20.16
N SER A 13 -3.23 -17.37 19.76
CA SER A 13 -3.98 -18.22 20.70
C SER A 13 -3.12 -19.28 21.40
N TRP A 14 -1.90 -19.54 20.92
CA TRP A 14 -0.98 -20.52 21.48
C TRP A 14 -0.03 -19.91 22.52
N GLU A 15 0.10 -18.59 22.62
CA GLU A 15 1.08 -17.94 23.50
C GLU A 15 0.83 -18.24 24.99
N GLU A 16 -0.38 -17.99 25.49
CA GLU A 16 -0.73 -18.24 26.89
C GLU A 16 -0.73 -19.74 27.25
N PRO A 17 -1.30 -20.65 26.44
CA PRO A 17 -1.17 -22.08 26.66
C PRO A 17 0.30 -22.54 26.75
N LEU A 18 1.18 -22.09 25.84
CA LEU A 18 2.60 -22.45 25.87
C LEU A 18 3.31 -21.92 27.11
N LYS A 19 2.98 -20.69 27.54
CA LYS A 19 3.51 -20.08 28.76
C LYS A 19 3.10 -20.86 30.01
N HIS A 20 1.84 -21.27 30.11
CA HIS A 20 1.35 -22.13 31.19
C HIS A 20 2.05 -23.49 31.20
N LEU A 21 2.15 -24.15 30.04
CA LEU A 21 2.85 -25.43 29.91
C LEU A 21 4.31 -25.32 30.36
N LEU A 22 5.03 -24.29 29.92
CA LEU A 22 6.42 -24.05 30.31
C LEU A 22 6.59 -23.80 31.81
N SER A 23 5.62 -23.17 32.46
CA SER A 23 5.63 -22.97 33.92
C SER A 23 5.37 -24.27 34.69
N ALA A 24 4.63 -25.21 34.10
CA ALA A 24 4.25 -26.48 34.73
C ALA A 24 5.26 -27.61 34.50
N VAL A 25 5.96 -27.64 33.36
CA VAL A 25 6.94 -28.70 33.03
C VAL A 25 7.97 -28.95 34.15
N PRO A 26 8.56 -27.93 34.80
CA PRO A 26 9.54 -28.13 35.87
C PRO A 26 8.98 -28.78 37.15
N THR A 27 7.66 -28.77 37.36
CA THR A 27 7.02 -29.31 38.56
C THR A 27 6.56 -30.76 38.40
N LEU A 28 6.65 -31.32 37.19
CA LEU A 28 6.21 -32.67 36.89
C LEU A 28 7.23 -33.72 37.33
N PRO A 29 6.81 -34.77 38.06
CA PRO A 29 7.68 -35.90 38.38
C PRO A 29 8.14 -36.61 37.10
N GLY A 30 9.45 -36.69 36.87
CA GLY A 30 10.02 -37.36 35.70
C GLY A 30 10.14 -36.50 34.43
N ALA A 31 9.87 -35.19 34.51
CA ALA A 31 10.19 -34.28 33.42
C ALA A 31 11.71 -34.19 33.22
N SER A 32 12.19 -34.55 32.03
CA SER A 32 13.60 -34.48 31.68
C SER A 32 13.95 -33.15 31.01
N ASP A 33 15.21 -32.73 31.14
CA ASP A 33 15.74 -31.49 30.52
C ASP A 33 15.45 -31.39 29.02
N ASN A 34 15.35 -32.51 28.31
CA ASN A 34 15.01 -32.56 26.89
C ASN A 34 13.56 -32.09 26.62
N MET A 35 12.61 -32.33 27.53
CA MET A 35 11.21 -31.92 27.40
C MET A 35 11.12 -30.41 27.56
N LEU A 36 11.83 -29.85 28.56
CA LEU A 36 11.90 -28.40 28.76
C LEU A 36 12.58 -27.69 27.58
N LYS A 37 13.69 -28.25 27.08
CA LYS A 37 14.36 -27.74 25.85
C LYS A 37 13.42 -27.76 24.64
N SER A 38 12.68 -28.83 24.45
CA SER A 38 11.74 -28.97 23.33
C SER A 38 10.58 -27.99 23.43
N ALA A 39 10.00 -27.82 24.62
CA ALA A 39 8.93 -26.86 24.86
C ALA A 39 9.38 -25.41 24.62
N ASN A 40 10.59 -25.06 25.08
CA ASN A 40 11.17 -23.74 24.81
C ASN A 40 11.41 -23.53 23.31
N ALA A 41 11.88 -24.55 22.59
CA ALA A 41 12.07 -24.47 21.14
C ALA A 41 10.74 -24.29 20.38
N VAL A 42 9.63 -24.88 20.86
CA VAL A 42 8.29 -24.67 20.27
C VAL A 42 7.83 -23.24 20.52
N LYS A 43 7.98 -22.71 21.74
CA LYS A 43 7.66 -21.31 22.04
C LYS A 43 8.45 -20.34 21.15
N GLU A 44 9.75 -20.56 21.02
CA GLU A 44 10.61 -19.72 20.19
C GLU A 44 10.17 -19.73 18.73
N LYS A 45 9.90 -20.92 18.17
CA LYS A 45 9.40 -21.05 16.80
C LYS A 45 8.04 -20.38 16.61
N ASN A 46 7.14 -20.46 17.59
CA ASN A 46 5.84 -19.80 17.54
C ASN A 46 5.99 -18.27 17.51
N HIS A 47 6.90 -17.73 18.32
CA HIS A 47 7.20 -16.29 18.35
C HIS A 47 7.80 -15.80 17.03
N ILE A 48 8.83 -16.48 16.51
CA ILE A 48 9.43 -16.15 15.20
C ILE A 48 8.40 -16.22 14.07
N LEU A 49 7.53 -17.23 14.09
CA LEU A 49 6.46 -17.37 13.11
C LEU A 49 5.48 -16.19 13.18
N LEU A 50 5.09 -15.78 14.39
CA LEU A 50 4.20 -14.64 14.61
C LEU A 50 4.81 -13.35 14.08
N GLU A 51 6.03 -13.01 14.50
CA GLU A 51 6.75 -11.81 14.03
C GLU A 51 6.87 -11.78 12.49
N GLY A 52 7.16 -12.94 11.89
CA GLY A 52 7.26 -13.06 10.44
C GLY A 52 5.94 -12.77 9.72
N ILE A 53 4.82 -13.28 10.23
CA ILE A 53 3.49 -13.06 9.64
C ILE A 53 3.05 -11.60 9.82
N GLU A 54 3.26 -11.02 11.00
CA GLU A 54 2.96 -9.61 11.27
C GLU A 54 3.79 -8.67 10.37
N ALA A 55 5.07 -8.95 10.18
CA ALA A 55 5.91 -8.17 9.27
C ALA A 55 5.42 -8.24 7.81
N ILE A 56 4.86 -9.37 7.36
CA ILE A 56 4.27 -9.52 6.01
C ILE A 56 2.97 -8.69 5.90
N LEU A 57 2.13 -8.72 6.93
CA LEU A 57 0.89 -7.94 6.99
C LEU A 57 1.18 -6.45 6.98
N ASN A 58 2.02 -5.95 7.90
CA ASN A 58 2.38 -4.54 7.97
C ASN A 58 2.93 -4.02 6.64
N LYS A 59 3.86 -4.77 6.01
CA LYS A 59 4.40 -4.42 4.68
C LYS A 59 3.35 -4.43 3.56
N THR A 60 2.24 -5.12 3.73
CA THR A 60 1.14 -5.08 2.77
C THR A 60 0.29 -3.85 3.00
N GLU A 61 -0.08 -3.60 4.26
CA GLU A 61 -0.89 -2.45 4.66
C GLU A 61 -0.19 -1.15 4.27
N ASP A 62 1.13 -1.04 4.51
CA ASP A 62 1.96 0.10 4.11
C ASP A 62 1.93 0.35 2.60
N LEU A 63 1.97 -0.72 1.78
CA LEU A 63 1.91 -0.59 0.32
C LEU A 63 0.52 -0.14 -0.13
N LEU A 64 -0.55 -0.68 0.45
CA LEU A 64 -1.91 -0.26 0.13
C LEU A 64 -2.15 1.20 0.52
N LYS A 65 -1.76 1.59 1.75
CA LYS A 65 -1.81 2.99 2.22
C LYS A 65 -1.01 3.91 1.30
N ALA A 66 0.21 3.51 0.92
CA ALA A 66 1.02 4.31 0.00
C ALA A 66 0.37 4.48 -1.38
N ILE A 67 -0.31 3.45 -1.91
CA ILE A 67 -1.05 3.56 -3.17
C ILE A 67 -2.19 4.56 -3.01
N VAL A 68 -3.05 4.37 -1.98
CA VAL A 68 -4.18 5.29 -1.71
C VAL A 68 -3.68 6.72 -1.61
N ASN A 69 -2.64 6.96 -0.83
CA ASN A 69 -2.13 8.31 -0.59
C ASN A 69 -1.63 8.97 -1.88
N ILE A 70 -0.91 8.22 -2.71
CA ILE A 70 -0.48 8.74 -4.01
C ILE A 70 -1.69 9.03 -4.88
N THR A 71 -2.60 8.06 -5.08
CA THR A 71 -3.75 8.23 -5.97
C THR A 71 -4.69 9.35 -5.54
N HIS A 72 -4.94 9.48 -4.23
CA HIS A 72 -5.79 10.53 -3.68
C HIS A 72 -5.15 11.91 -3.85
N SER A 73 -3.83 12.05 -3.56
CA SER A 73 -3.12 13.32 -3.74
C SER A 73 -3.14 13.85 -5.18
N TRP A 74 -3.44 13.01 -6.17
CA TRP A 74 -3.56 13.39 -7.58
C TRP A 74 -4.96 13.84 -8.00
N GLU A 75 -6.01 13.71 -7.17
CA GLU A 75 -7.37 14.08 -7.56
C GLU A 75 -7.50 15.58 -7.92
N GLU A 76 -7.04 16.48 -7.06
CA GLU A 76 -7.06 17.93 -7.32
C GLU A 76 -6.09 18.36 -8.42
N PRO A 77 -4.79 17.96 -8.41
CA PRO A 77 -3.86 18.29 -9.48
C PRO A 77 -4.36 17.86 -10.88
N LEU A 78 -5.06 16.73 -11.01
CA LEU A 78 -5.62 16.28 -12.29
C LEU A 78 -6.80 17.13 -12.77
N LYS A 79 -7.61 17.69 -11.86
CA LYS A 79 -8.66 18.67 -12.21
C LYS A 79 -8.03 19.95 -12.77
N HIS A 80 -6.96 20.43 -12.14
CA HIS A 80 -6.24 21.61 -12.58
C HIS A 80 -5.49 21.39 -13.90
N LEU A 81 -4.80 20.25 -14.04
CA LEU A 81 -4.15 19.84 -15.29
C LEU A 81 -5.14 19.85 -16.46
N LEU A 82 -6.31 19.21 -16.28
CA LEU A 82 -7.36 19.17 -17.30
C LEU A 82 -7.82 20.58 -17.71
N SER A 83 -7.95 21.47 -16.72
CA SER A 83 -8.38 22.86 -16.94
C SER A 83 -7.30 23.73 -17.60
N ALA A 84 -6.02 23.40 -17.43
CA ALA A 84 -4.90 24.11 -18.03
C ALA A 84 -4.62 23.70 -19.49
N VAL A 85 -5.02 22.49 -19.92
CA VAL A 85 -4.77 22.04 -21.31
C VAL A 85 -5.29 23.04 -22.36
N PRO A 86 -6.53 23.56 -22.29
CA PRO A 86 -7.05 24.52 -23.27
C PRO A 86 -6.29 25.86 -23.31
N THR A 87 -5.53 26.19 -22.26
CA THR A 87 -4.77 27.45 -22.18
C THR A 87 -3.38 27.36 -22.80
N LEU A 88 -2.95 26.16 -23.24
CA LEU A 88 -1.64 25.96 -23.85
C LEU A 88 -1.71 26.22 -25.36
N GLN A 89 -0.77 27.02 -25.85
CA GLN A 89 -0.63 27.24 -27.29
C GLN A 89 -0.29 25.91 -27.98
N GLY A 90 -1.09 25.52 -28.98
CA GLY A 90 -0.89 24.26 -29.71
C GLY A 90 -1.45 23.01 -29.03
N ALA A 91 -2.23 23.15 -27.94
CA ALA A 91 -2.96 22.02 -27.37
C ALA A 91 -3.88 21.37 -28.41
N SER A 92 -3.87 20.05 -28.46
CA SER A 92 -4.76 19.27 -29.33
C SER A 92 -5.92 18.67 -28.55
N ASP A 93 -7.03 18.39 -29.24
CA ASP A 93 -8.16 17.64 -28.66
C ASP A 93 -7.73 16.30 -28.06
N ASN A 94 -6.70 15.68 -28.64
CA ASN A 94 -6.15 14.41 -28.13
C ASN A 94 -5.43 14.60 -26.79
N MET A 95 -4.77 15.73 -26.56
CA MET A 95 -4.18 16.05 -25.25
C MET A 95 -5.27 16.21 -24.20
N LEU A 96 -6.35 16.93 -24.52
CA LEU A 96 -7.49 17.12 -23.61
C LEU A 96 -8.17 15.79 -23.27
N LYS A 97 -8.45 14.96 -24.28
CA LYS A 97 -8.99 13.61 -24.09
C LYS A 97 -8.08 12.74 -23.21
N SER A 98 -6.76 12.84 -23.41
CA SER A 98 -5.78 12.07 -22.63
C SER A 98 -5.74 12.52 -21.17
N ALA A 99 -5.73 13.83 -20.91
CA ALA A 99 -5.79 14.38 -19.55
C ALA A 99 -7.06 13.92 -18.82
N ASN A 100 -8.21 13.98 -19.49
CA ASN A 100 -9.48 13.51 -18.92
C ASN A 100 -9.45 12.00 -18.65
N ALA A 101 -8.90 11.20 -19.58
CA ALA A 101 -8.80 9.74 -19.39
C ALA A 101 -7.87 9.37 -18.22
N VAL A 102 -6.80 10.13 -17.98
CA VAL A 102 -5.91 9.90 -16.84
C VAL A 102 -6.61 10.26 -15.53
N LYS A 103 -7.32 11.40 -15.48
CA LYS A 103 -8.15 11.78 -14.33
C LYS A 103 -9.15 10.68 -13.97
N GLU A 104 -9.90 10.19 -14.95
CA GLU A 104 -10.91 9.15 -14.74
C GLU A 104 -10.28 7.83 -14.25
N ARG A 105 -9.18 7.41 -14.86
CA ARG A 105 -8.47 6.19 -14.43
C ARG A 105 -7.89 6.30 -13.02
N ASN A 106 -7.42 7.49 -12.62
CA ASN A 106 -6.94 7.71 -11.27
C ASN A 106 -8.07 7.54 -10.24
N HIS A 107 -9.25 8.08 -10.54
CA HIS A 107 -10.43 7.95 -9.69
C HIS A 107 -10.90 6.50 -9.58
N ILE A 108 -11.04 5.79 -10.71
CA ILE A 108 -11.40 4.36 -10.72
C ILE A 108 -10.38 3.51 -9.93
N LEU A 109 -9.09 3.84 -10.04
CA LEU A 109 -8.05 3.14 -9.30
C LEU A 109 -8.18 3.38 -7.80
N LEU A 110 -8.42 4.62 -7.37
CA LEU A 110 -8.63 4.98 -5.98
C LEU A 110 -9.80 4.19 -5.38
N GLU A 111 -10.98 4.23 -6.02
CA GLU A 111 -12.16 3.46 -5.59
C GLU A 111 -11.85 1.96 -5.47
N GLY A 112 -11.12 1.41 -6.45
CA GLY A 112 -10.74 0.00 -6.46
C GLY A 112 -9.83 -0.39 -5.29
N ILE A 113 -8.89 0.47 -4.92
CA ILE A 113 -7.95 0.22 -3.82
C ILE A 113 -8.61 0.44 -2.46
N GLU A 114 -9.44 1.46 -2.31
CA GLU A 114 -10.25 1.67 -1.09
C GLU A 114 -11.20 0.49 -0.85
N ALA A 115 -11.81 -0.06 -1.90
CA ALA A 115 -12.63 -1.26 -1.79
C ALA A 115 -11.84 -2.50 -1.35
N ILE A 116 -10.56 -2.61 -1.73
CA ILE A 116 -9.66 -3.67 -1.25
C ILE A 116 -9.31 -3.44 0.21
N LEU A 117 -8.96 -2.20 0.60
CA LEU A 117 -8.56 -1.88 1.96
C LEU A 117 -9.70 -2.02 2.98
N ASN A 118 -10.93 -1.67 2.59
CA ASN A 118 -12.12 -1.87 3.42
C ASN A 118 -12.35 -3.36 3.75
N ARG A 119 -11.93 -4.27 2.86
CA ARG A 119 -11.98 -5.72 3.13
C ARG A 119 -10.88 -6.17 4.08
N THR A 120 -9.77 -5.43 4.16
CA THR A 120 -8.68 -5.73 5.08
C THR A 120 -8.90 -5.12 6.47
N GLN A 121 -9.99 -4.39 6.75
CA GLN A 121 -10.24 -3.70 8.04
C GLN A 121 -9.08 -2.82 8.49
N VAL A 122 -8.36 -2.21 7.52
CA VAL A 122 -7.26 -1.29 7.80
C VAL A 122 -7.83 0.11 7.80
N GLU A 123 -7.68 0.83 8.91
CA GLU A 123 -8.04 2.24 8.97
C GLU A 123 -7.00 3.06 8.20
N ILE A 124 -7.47 3.89 7.28
CA ILE A 124 -6.69 5.00 6.73
C ILE A 124 -6.88 6.14 7.71
N GLU A 125 -5.80 6.57 8.36
CA GLU A 125 -5.83 7.87 9.03
C GLU A 125 -6.12 8.92 7.97
N ASP A 126 -7.12 9.77 8.21
CA ASP A 126 -7.47 10.92 7.36
C ASP A 126 -6.38 12.00 7.50
N ASP A 127 -5.15 11.59 7.19
CA ASP A 127 -4.00 12.47 7.10
C ASP A 127 -4.27 13.36 5.91
N ALA A 128 -4.53 14.63 6.18
CA ALA A 128 -4.71 15.65 5.17
C ALA A 128 -3.59 15.52 4.12
N TYR A 129 -3.96 15.03 2.94
CA TYR A 129 -3.04 14.84 1.85
C TYR A 129 -2.38 16.19 1.57
N PRO A 130 -1.05 16.24 1.36
CA PRO A 130 -0.38 17.51 1.15
C PRO A 130 -0.99 18.23 -0.05
N ASP A 131 -1.56 19.41 0.21
CA ASP A 131 -2.13 20.25 -0.84
C ASP A 131 -1.05 20.58 -1.87
N TRP A 132 -1.37 20.37 -3.15
CA TRP A 132 -0.48 20.75 -4.23
C TRP A 132 -0.43 22.28 -4.36
N SER A 133 0.75 22.85 -4.16
CA SER A 133 0.97 24.30 -4.13
C SER A 133 1.24 24.94 -5.51
N GLY A 134 1.27 24.15 -6.59
CA GLY A 134 1.63 24.64 -7.93
C GLY A 134 0.51 25.36 -8.70
N LEU A 135 -0.68 25.53 -8.10
CA LEU A 135 -1.84 26.10 -8.79
C LEU A 135 -1.57 27.52 -9.32
N SER A 136 -0.93 28.36 -8.51
CA SER A 136 -0.59 29.74 -8.88
C SER A 136 0.32 29.79 -10.11
N ASP A 137 1.32 28.91 -10.17
CA ASP A 137 2.27 28.85 -11.29
C ASP A 137 1.59 28.30 -12.56
N LEU A 138 0.72 27.28 -12.40
CA LEU A 138 -0.07 26.73 -13.50
C LEU A 138 -1.08 27.75 -14.08
N GLN A 139 -1.55 28.70 -13.28
CA GLN A 139 -2.45 29.77 -13.69
C GLN A 139 -1.73 31.08 -14.03
N SER A 140 -0.39 31.08 -14.01
CA SER A 140 0.41 32.28 -14.28
C SER A 140 0.08 32.87 -15.65
N SER A 141 0.03 34.20 -15.73
CA SER A 141 -0.07 34.91 -17.01
C SER A 141 1.23 34.77 -17.84
N ASP A 142 2.36 34.59 -17.17
CA ASP A 142 3.64 34.30 -17.80
C ASP A 142 3.64 32.90 -18.42
N GLU A 143 3.84 32.83 -19.74
CA GLU A 143 3.75 31.58 -20.50
C GLU A 143 4.85 30.58 -20.14
N GLU A 144 6.07 31.06 -19.89
CA GLU A 144 7.20 30.19 -19.53
C GLU A 144 6.96 29.51 -18.18
N THR A 145 6.54 30.28 -17.17
CA THR A 145 6.16 29.77 -15.84
C THR A 145 5.04 28.74 -15.93
N ARG A 146 3.98 29.06 -16.68
CA ARG A 146 2.82 28.18 -16.87
C ARG A 146 3.20 26.87 -17.56
N LEU A 147 4.00 26.93 -18.63
CA LEU A 147 4.48 25.74 -19.36
C LEU A 147 5.42 24.89 -18.50
N PHE A 148 6.29 25.54 -17.73
CA PHE A 148 7.21 24.86 -16.82
C PHE A 148 6.45 24.08 -15.75
N GLU A 149 5.44 24.69 -15.12
CA GLU A 149 4.64 23.99 -14.10
C GLU A 149 3.79 22.86 -14.71
N PHE A 150 3.19 23.07 -15.89
CA PHE A 150 2.48 22.02 -16.60
C PHE A 150 3.39 20.80 -16.88
N PHE A 151 4.63 21.05 -17.32
CA PHE A 151 5.62 19.98 -17.57
C PHE A 151 6.02 19.27 -16.27
N ASN A 152 6.23 20.00 -15.17
CA ASN A 152 6.53 19.42 -13.87
C ASN A 152 5.40 18.52 -13.37
N LEU A 153 4.15 18.96 -13.50
CA LEU A 153 2.96 18.16 -13.22
C LEU A 153 2.98 16.84 -13.99
N CYS A 154 3.16 16.90 -15.31
CA CYS A 154 3.23 15.69 -16.16
C CYS A 154 4.38 14.76 -15.76
N ARG A 155 5.55 15.33 -15.42
CA ARG A 155 6.73 14.58 -14.99
C ARG A 155 6.50 13.86 -13.67
N CYS A 156 5.92 14.54 -12.68
CA CYS A 156 5.58 13.96 -11.39
C CYS A 156 4.50 12.88 -11.53
N LEU A 157 3.46 13.14 -12.32
CA LEU A 157 2.39 12.18 -12.59
C LEU A 157 2.93 10.88 -13.17
N ARG A 158 3.84 10.96 -14.15
CA ARG A 158 4.51 9.80 -14.74
C ARG A 158 5.28 9.00 -13.69
N ARG A 159 6.07 9.67 -12.84
CA ARG A 159 6.87 9.04 -11.78
C ARG A 159 5.97 8.31 -10.79
N ASP A 160 4.93 8.97 -10.33
CA ASP A 160 4.08 8.47 -9.27
C ASP A 160 3.15 7.36 -9.79
N THR A 161 2.65 7.47 -11.03
CA THR A 161 1.94 6.37 -11.70
C THR A 161 2.82 5.12 -11.83
N HIS A 162 4.10 5.28 -12.21
CA HIS A 162 5.03 4.15 -12.27
C HIS A 162 5.29 3.53 -10.90
N LYS A 163 5.35 4.35 -9.85
CA LYS A 163 5.49 3.88 -8.46
C LYS A 163 4.26 3.07 -8.04
N VAL A 164 3.06 3.56 -8.32
CA VAL A 164 1.80 2.86 -8.04
C VAL A 164 1.72 1.53 -8.81
N ASP A 165 2.02 1.51 -10.11
CA ASP A 165 2.07 0.28 -10.90
C ASP A 165 3.05 -0.76 -10.31
N THR A 166 4.22 -0.31 -9.87
CA THR A 166 5.20 -1.17 -9.20
C THR A 166 4.64 -1.78 -7.91
N PHE A 167 3.99 -0.96 -7.08
CA PHE A 167 3.39 -1.44 -5.84
C PHE A 167 2.24 -2.42 -6.08
N LEU A 168 1.39 -2.15 -7.08
CA LEU A 168 0.32 -3.06 -7.50
C LEU A 168 0.88 -4.41 -7.99
N LYS A 169 1.98 -4.41 -8.74
CA LYS A 169 2.67 -5.64 -9.16
C LYS A 169 3.18 -6.45 -7.97
N VAL A 170 3.76 -5.80 -6.96
CA VAL A 170 4.22 -6.46 -5.73
C VAL A 170 3.03 -7.06 -4.97
N LEU A 171 1.95 -6.30 -4.80
CA LEU A 171 0.74 -6.80 -4.12
C LEU A 171 0.13 -7.98 -4.88
N ARG A 172 -0.02 -7.87 -6.20
CA ARG A 172 -0.48 -8.97 -7.05
C ARG A 172 0.40 -10.20 -6.89
N CYS A 173 1.72 -10.04 -6.82
CA CYS A 173 2.65 -11.14 -6.58
C CYS A 173 2.37 -11.88 -5.29
N ARG A 174 2.20 -11.11 -4.19
CA ARG A 174 1.96 -11.65 -2.85
C ARG A 174 0.63 -12.39 -2.76
N PHE A 175 -0.45 -11.78 -3.27
CA PHE A 175 -1.82 -12.26 -3.05
C PHE A 175 -2.34 -13.22 -4.11
N VAL A 176 -1.92 -13.07 -5.37
CA VAL A 176 -2.43 -13.91 -6.47
C VAL A 176 -1.50 -15.08 -6.75
N TYR A 177 -0.19 -14.87 -6.58
CA TYR A 177 0.83 -15.84 -6.96
C TYR A 177 1.64 -16.39 -5.78
N ASN A 178 1.29 -16.07 -4.53
CA ASN A 178 2.04 -16.53 -3.34
C ASN A 178 3.56 -16.27 -3.42
N ASN A 179 3.95 -15.13 -4.00
CA ASN A 179 5.34 -14.75 -4.32
C ASN A 179 6.03 -15.53 -5.46
N GLU A 180 5.34 -16.46 -6.13
CA GLU A 180 5.81 -17.17 -7.33
C GLU A 180 5.47 -16.38 -8.60
N CYS A 181 6.04 -15.18 -8.73
CA CYS A 181 5.76 -14.32 -9.87
C CYS A 181 6.37 -14.84 -11.18
N MET A 182 5.51 -15.15 -12.17
CA MET A 182 5.94 -15.28 -13.56
C MET A 182 6.22 -13.88 -14.13
N TYR A 183 7.50 -13.58 -14.39
CA TYR A 183 7.88 -12.42 -15.21
C TYR A 183 7.41 -12.67 -16.64
N TYR A 184 6.23 -12.20 -17.00
CA TYR A 184 5.90 -12.01 -18.41
C TYR A 184 6.45 -10.64 -18.83
N GLN A 185 7.50 -10.69 -19.66
CA GLN A 185 8.07 -9.57 -20.41
C GLN A 185 7.07 -9.02 -21.42
#